data_AF-A0A967TD50-F1
#
_entry.id   AF-A0A967TD50-F1
#
_cell.length_a   1.000
_cell.length_b   1.000
_cell.length_c   1.000
_cell.angle_alpha   90.00
_cell.angle_beta   90.00
_cell.angle_gamma   90.00
#
_symmetry.space_group_name_H-M   'P 1'
#
loop_
_entity.id
_entity.type
_entity.pdbx_description
1 polymer ?
#
loop_
_entity_poly.entity_id
_entity_poly.type
_entity_poly.pdbx_seq_one_letter_code
_entity_poly.pdbx_strand_id
1 'polypeptide(L)'
;AARLVEWTVRGPDDETLREGRNRVWAEARNRAGERARVELVTPIGYTFTARSAVAAVRRVLRGAVAGESLGFRTPATAFGSDFVDGIEGVEWVRR
;
A
#
# COMPACT_ATOMS: atom_id res chain seq x y z
N ALA A 1 5.40 21.16 24.95
CA ALA A 1 4.88 20.67 23.67
C ALA A 1 4.47 19.19 23.73
N ALA A 2 5.34 18.25 24.11
CA ALA A 2 5.03 16.80 24.16
C ALA A 2 3.76 16.44 24.98
N ARG A 3 3.62 16.97 26.21
CA ARG A 3 2.41 16.79 27.04
C ARG A 3 1.12 17.32 26.43
N LEU A 4 1.21 18.33 25.54
CA LEU A 4 0.02 18.89 24.89
C LEU A 4 -0.48 17.95 23.79
N VAL A 5 0.43 17.35 23.02
CA VAL A 5 0.11 16.36 21.98
C VAL A 5 -0.57 15.13 22.57
N GLU A 6 -0.08 14.61 23.70
CA GLU A 6 -0.73 13.48 24.41
C GLU A 6 -2.16 13.79 24.86
N TRP A 7 -2.45 15.05 25.18
CA TRP A 7 -3.76 15.47 25.68
C TRP A 7 -4.75 15.84 24.57
N THR A 8 -4.25 16.33 23.43
CA THR A 8 -5.10 16.90 22.37
C THR A 8 -5.20 16.02 21.14
N VAL A 9 -4.23 15.13 20.88
CA VAL A 9 -4.27 14.22 19.74
C VAL A 9 -4.87 12.89 20.17
N ARG A 10 -6.14 12.70 19.82
CA ARG A 10 -6.74 11.37 19.83
C ARG A 10 -6.43 10.70 18.50
N GLY A 11 -6.04 9.43 18.55
CA GLY A 11 -5.93 8.62 17.34
C GLY A 11 -7.28 8.52 16.62
N PRO A 12 -7.28 8.09 15.34
CA PRO A 12 -8.52 7.87 14.60
C PRO A 12 -9.40 6.87 15.35
N ASP A 13 -10.69 7.19 15.47
CA ASP A 13 -11.68 6.26 15.99
C ASP A 13 -11.99 5.14 14.98
N ASP A 14 -12.79 4.17 15.41
CA ASP A 14 -13.13 3.00 14.59
C ASP A 14 -13.84 3.37 13.28
N GLU A 15 -14.63 4.44 13.28
CA GLU A 15 -15.30 4.96 12.09
C GLU A 15 -14.30 5.53 11.10
N THR A 16 -13.39 6.38 11.58
CA THR A 16 -12.29 6.94 10.79
C THR A 16 -11.41 5.82 10.23
N LEU A 17 -11.15 4.76 10.99
CA LEU A 17 -10.34 3.63 10.54
C LEU A 17 -11.04 2.79 9.45
N ARG A 18 -12.36 2.62 9.54
CA ARG A 18 -13.16 1.87 8.54
C ARG A 18 -13.37 2.65 7.24
N GLU A 19 -13.68 3.94 7.36
CA GLU A 19 -14.14 4.76 6.24
C GLU A 19 -13.01 5.59 5.62
N GLY A 20 -11.94 5.81 6.38
CA GLY A 20 -10.75 6.49 5.91
C GLY A 20 -10.18 5.85 4.64
N ARG A 21 -9.73 6.71 3.72
CA ARG A 21 -9.05 6.34 2.48
C ARG A 21 -7.79 7.16 2.34
N ASN A 22 -6.76 6.55 1.78
CA ASN A 22 -5.54 7.22 1.36
C ASN A 22 -5.53 7.33 -0.17
N ARG A 23 -4.86 8.37 -0.69
CA ARG A 23 -4.63 8.56 -2.12
C ARG A 23 -3.13 8.64 -2.38
N VAL A 24 -2.66 7.86 -3.33
CA VAL A 24 -1.28 7.87 -3.81
C VAL A 24 -1.31 8.33 -5.27
N TRP A 25 -0.56 9.37 -5.59
CA TRP A 25 -0.43 9.87 -6.96
C TRP A 25 1.02 9.75 -7.42
N ALA A 26 1.21 9.38 -8.67
CA ALA A 26 2.52 9.33 -9.29
C ALA A 26 2.47 9.88 -10.72
N GLU A 27 3.54 10.57 -11.12
CA GLU A 27 3.76 11.00 -12.49
C GLU A 27 5.21 10.69 -12.89
N ALA A 28 5.38 10.10 -14.06
CA ALA A 28 6.67 9.92 -14.71
C ALA A 28 6.73 10.79 -15.96
N ARG A 29 7.92 11.32 -16.27
CA ARG A 29 8.17 12.08 -17.50
C ARG A 29 9.44 11.62 -18.18
N ASN A 30 9.43 11.61 -19.51
CA ASN A 30 10.65 11.33 -20.30
C ASN A 30 11.26 12.63 -20.88
N ARG A 31 12.40 12.49 -21.55
CA ARG A 31 13.13 13.63 -22.14
C ARG A 31 12.38 14.32 -23.29
N ALA A 32 11.45 13.62 -23.94
CA ALA A 32 10.59 14.19 -24.99
C ALA A 32 9.41 15.01 -24.39
N GLY A 33 9.26 15.01 -23.06
CA GLY A 33 8.17 15.73 -22.37
C GLY A 33 6.89 14.92 -22.21
N GLU A 34 6.87 13.66 -22.69
CA GLU A 34 5.73 12.75 -22.51
C GLU A 34 5.56 12.42 -21.03
N ARG A 35 4.30 12.24 -20.59
CA ARG A 35 3.95 12.03 -19.19
C ARG A 35 3.04 10.82 -19.02
N ALA A 36 3.32 10.02 -18.01
CA ALA A 36 2.41 8.99 -17.51
C ALA A 36 1.97 9.37 -16.10
N ARG A 37 0.68 9.25 -15.79
CA ARG A 37 0.10 9.58 -14.48
C ARG A 37 -0.75 8.44 -14.00
N VAL A 38 -0.66 8.15 -12.71
CA VAL A 38 -1.54 7.20 -12.05
C VAL A 38 -1.96 7.74 -10.69
N GLU A 39 -3.15 7.33 -10.26
CA GLU A 39 -3.66 7.59 -8.92
C GLU A 39 -4.28 6.32 -8.38
N LEU A 40 -3.97 6.00 -7.12
CA LEU A 40 -4.38 4.81 -6.40
C LEU A 40 -5.11 5.25 -5.13
N VAL A 41 -6.29 4.69 -4.89
CA VAL A 41 -7.01 4.80 -3.62
C VAL A 41 -6.76 3.53 -2.82
N THR A 42 -6.48 3.66 -1.54
CA THR A 42 -6.29 2.54 -0.61
C THR A 42 -7.07 2.78 0.69
N PRO A 43 -7.25 1.75 1.54
CA PRO A 43 -7.69 1.98 2.91
C PRO A 43 -6.70 2.87 3.67
N ILE A 44 -7.11 3.40 4.82
CA ILE A 44 -6.19 4.13 5.71
C ILE A 44 -4.94 3.29 6.05
N GLY A 45 -3.83 3.96 6.31
CA GLY A 45 -2.49 3.37 6.38
C GLY A 45 -2.37 2.15 7.30
N TYR A 46 -3.02 2.15 8.46
CA TYR A 46 -3.01 1.01 9.38
C TYR A 46 -3.67 -0.23 8.76
N THR A 47 -4.90 -0.07 8.27
CA THR A 47 -5.67 -1.13 7.61
C THR A 47 -4.96 -1.65 6.37
N PHE A 48 -4.44 -0.75 5.53
CA PHE A 48 -3.69 -1.11 4.33
C PHE A 48 -2.40 -1.90 4.64
N THR A 49 -1.64 -1.46 5.64
CA THR A 49 -0.38 -2.12 6.04
C THR A 49 -0.66 -3.53 6.56
N ALA A 50 -1.63 -3.68 7.47
CA ALA A 50 -1.99 -4.98 8.03
C ALA A 50 -2.45 -5.97 6.95
N ARG A 51 -3.33 -5.53 6.04
CA ARG A 51 -3.81 -6.36 4.91
C ARG A 51 -2.67 -6.76 3.98
N SER A 52 -1.78 -5.82 3.65
CA SER A 52 -0.62 -6.08 2.78
C SER A 52 0.34 -7.10 3.38
N ALA A 53 0.65 -6.99 4.67
CA ALA A 53 1.52 -7.95 5.37
C ALA A 53 0.93 -9.37 5.34
N VAL A 54 -0.35 -9.52 5.68
CA VAL A 54 -1.03 -10.84 5.64
C VAL A 54 -1.09 -11.40 4.22
N ALA A 55 -1.35 -10.56 3.21
CA ALA A 55 -1.39 -10.97 1.81
C ALA A 55 -0.01 -11.45 1.30
N ALA A 56 1.08 -10.82 1.74
CA ALA A 56 2.45 -11.23 1.43
C ALA A 56 2.77 -12.58 2.07
N VAL A 57 2.52 -12.74 3.38
CA VAL A 57 2.75 -14.00 4.11
C VAL A 57 1.99 -15.16 3.46
N ARG A 58 0.72 -14.96 3.12
CA ARG A 58 -0.10 -15.97 2.43
C ARG A 58 0.49 -16.40 1.09
N ARG A 59 1.09 -15.49 0.31
CA ARG A 59 1.74 -15.83 -0.97
C ARG A 59 3.02 -16.62 -0.74
N VAL A 60 3.84 -16.22 0.23
CA VAL A 60 5.05 -16.96 0.60
C VAL A 60 4.71 -18.39 1.03
N LEU A 61 3.72 -18.57 1.92
CA LEU A 61 3.29 -19.89 2.38
C LEU A 61 2.71 -20.77 1.26
N ARG A 62 2.22 -20.17 0.16
CA ARG A 62 1.78 -20.90 -1.05
C ARG A 62 2.92 -21.21 -2.02
N GLY A 63 4.17 -20.92 -1.66
CA GLY A 63 5.33 -21.19 -2.51
C GLY A 63 5.58 -20.13 -3.59
N ALA A 64 4.99 -18.94 -3.50
CA ALA A 64 5.24 -17.86 -4.47
C ALA A 64 6.71 -17.39 -4.49
N VAL A 65 7.48 -17.72 -3.46
CA VAL A 65 8.93 -17.45 -3.37
C VAL A 65 9.62 -18.78 -3.04
N ALA A 66 10.42 -19.30 -3.97
CA ALA A 66 11.10 -20.59 -3.84
C ALA A 66 12.44 -20.62 -4.60
N GLY A 67 13.30 -21.58 -4.26
CA GLY A 67 14.57 -21.82 -4.95
C GLY A 67 15.49 -20.61 -4.95
N GLU A 68 15.99 -20.22 -6.12
CA GLU A 68 16.87 -19.06 -6.30
C GLU A 68 16.20 -17.72 -5.96
N SER A 69 14.88 -17.71 -5.73
CA SER A 69 14.16 -16.51 -5.27
C SER A 69 14.21 -16.27 -3.77
N LEU A 70 14.87 -17.13 -2.98
CA LEU A 70 15.00 -16.95 -1.54
C LEU A 70 15.90 -15.76 -1.17
N GLY A 71 15.53 -15.04 -0.09
CA GLY A 71 16.26 -13.87 0.41
C GLY A 71 15.35 -12.68 0.69
N PHE A 72 15.96 -11.54 1.03
CA PHE A 72 15.22 -10.29 1.23
C PHE A 72 14.67 -9.77 -0.10
N ARG A 73 13.37 -9.43 -0.12
CA ARG A 73 12.66 -8.97 -1.31
C ARG A 73 11.67 -7.87 -0.92
N THR A 74 11.46 -6.92 -1.82
CA THR A 74 10.30 -6.04 -1.72
C THR A 74 9.08 -6.77 -2.30
N PRO A 75 7.84 -6.36 -1.98
CA PRO A 75 6.66 -6.98 -2.56
C PRO A 75 6.66 -6.99 -4.09
N ALA A 76 7.11 -5.89 -4.71
CA ALA A 76 7.21 -5.78 -6.17
C ALA A 76 8.16 -6.82 -6.78
N THR A 77 9.30 -7.11 -6.13
CA THR A 77 10.24 -8.13 -6.62
C THR A 77 9.86 -9.54 -6.23
N ALA A 78 9.08 -9.73 -5.16
CA ALA A 78 8.62 -11.05 -4.72
C ALA A 78 7.37 -11.55 -5.47
N PHE A 79 6.44 -10.66 -5.78
CA PHE A 79 5.09 -11.02 -6.23
C PHE A 79 4.62 -10.31 -7.49
N GLY A 80 5.42 -9.38 -8.05
CA GLY A 80 5.04 -8.52 -9.16
C GLY A 80 4.60 -7.12 -8.72
N SER A 81 4.69 -6.15 -9.63
CA SER A 81 4.28 -4.76 -9.39
C SER A 81 2.78 -4.60 -9.15
N ASP A 82 1.99 -5.58 -9.59
CA ASP A 82 0.55 -5.72 -9.42
C ASP A 82 0.14 -6.35 -8.08
N PHE A 83 1.09 -6.65 -7.18
CA PHE A 83 0.79 -7.18 -5.84
C PHE A 83 -0.28 -6.36 -5.10
N VAL A 84 -0.23 -5.03 -5.26
CA VAL A 84 -1.13 -4.08 -4.60
C VAL A 84 -2.59 -4.25 -5.05
N ASP A 85 -2.83 -4.74 -6.26
CA ASP A 85 -4.16 -4.94 -6.84
C ASP A 85 -4.93 -6.05 -6.12
N GLY A 86 -4.21 -6.97 -5.48
CA GLY A 86 -4.79 -8.05 -4.67
C GLY A 86 -5.09 -7.66 -3.23
N ILE A 87 -4.90 -6.39 -2.84
CA ILE A 87 -5.17 -5.92 -1.48
C ILE A 87 -6.59 -5.36 -1.42
N GLU A 88 -7.39 -5.87 -0.50
CA GLU A 88 -8.79 -5.47 -0.35
C GLU A 88 -8.94 -3.97 -0.08
N GLY A 89 -9.80 -3.32 -0.86
CA GLY A 89 -10.07 -1.88 -0.79
C GLY A 89 -9.07 -1.01 -1.56
N VAL A 90 -8.19 -1.62 -2.37
CA VAL A 90 -7.34 -0.91 -3.33
C VAL A 90 -8.07 -0.73 -4.65
N GLU A 91 -8.05 0.49 -5.18
CA GLU A 91 -8.68 0.85 -6.45
C GLU A 91 -7.80 1.82 -7.24
N TRP A 92 -7.60 1.54 -8.54
CA TRP A 92 -6.96 2.48 -9.45
C TRP A 92 -7.97 3.51 -9.95
N VAL A 93 -7.63 4.78 -9.83
CA VAL A 93 -8.44 5.87 -10.41
C VAL A 93 -8.13 5.95 -11.90
N ARG A 94 -9.06 5.50 -12.74
CA ARG A 94 -8.99 5.72 -14.18
C ARG A 94 -9.35 7.18 -14.48
N ARG A 95 -8.51 7.87 -15.25
CA ARG A 95 -8.77 9.21 -15.79
C ARG A 95 -8.93 9.12 -17.31
#